data_AF-A0A381V2X7-F1
#
_entry.id   AF-A0A381V2X7-F1
#
_cell.length_a   1.000
_cell.length_b   1.000
_cell.length_c   1.000
_cell.angle_alpha   90.00
_cell.angle_beta   90.00
_cell.angle_gamma   90.00
#
_symmetry.space_group_name_H-M   'P 1'
#
loop_
_entity.id
_entity.type
_entity.pdbx_description
1 polymer ?
#
loop_
_entity_poly.entity_id
_entity_poly.type
_entity_poly.pdbx_seq_one_letter_code
_entity_poly.pdbx_strand_id
1 'polypeptide(L)'
;VQLSKGGVILIPLIIYSIWSHTIIFERMFRLRRNQIIPSNLVTRSIYDELVQGNSEAAVSICNKRPSPLTNIFKAGIQNHGRSEEALKVILKVAINNEKPVLHRYLSTLNM
;
A
#
# COMPACT_ATOMS: atom_id res chain seq x y z
N VAL A 1 34.64 19.06 33.34
CA VAL A 1 33.62 19.91 32.68
C VAL A 1 34.13 20.29 31.28
N GLN A 2 33.99 19.40 30.30
CA GLN A 2 34.51 19.60 28.93
C GLN A 2 33.42 19.97 27.91
N LEU A 3 32.19 20.21 28.35
CA LEU A 3 31.07 20.59 27.49
C LEU A 3 31.18 22.04 26.97
N SER A 4 32.10 22.86 27.49
CA SER A 4 32.25 24.26 27.12
C SER A 4 33.04 24.51 25.82
N LYS A 5 33.68 23.47 25.23
CA LYS A 5 34.44 23.59 23.98
C LYS A 5 33.71 23.02 22.74
N GLY A 6 32.49 22.51 22.92
CA GLY A 6 31.65 22.00 21.82
C GLY A 6 31.15 23.08 20.86
N GLY A 7 31.18 24.36 21.29
CA GLY A 7 30.98 25.52 20.44
C GLY A 7 29.66 25.56 19.66
N VAL A 8 29.54 26.59 18.81
CA VAL A 8 28.43 26.77 17.84
C VAL A 8 28.27 25.56 16.91
N ILE A 9 29.30 24.73 16.77
CA ILE A 9 29.34 23.51 15.95
C ILE A 9 28.45 22.39 16.49
N LEU A 10 28.10 22.39 17.78
CA LEU A 10 27.21 21.38 18.36
C LEU A 10 25.73 21.60 18.00
N ILE A 11 25.34 22.84 17.72
CA ILE A 11 23.98 23.25 17.33
C ILE A 11 23.52 22.55 16.02
N PRO A 12 24.26 22.59 14.90
CA PRO A 12 23.83 21.92 13.66
C PRO A 12 23.75 20.41 13.81
N LEU A 13 24.58 19.80 14.66
CA LEU A 13 24.56 18.35 14.93
C LEU A 13 23.24 17.92 15.59
N ILE A 14 22.77 18.69 16.57
CA ILE A 14 21.48 18.43 17.23
C ILE A 14 20.32 18.64 16.25
N ILE A 15 20.34 19.70 15.45
CA ILE A 15 19.31 19.97 14.43
C ILE A 15 19.25 18.84 13.42
N TYR A 16 20.41 18.40 12.91
CA TYR A 16 20.50 17.31 11.93
C TYR A 16 20.01 15.97 12.51
N SER A 17 20.30 15.70 13.79
CA SER A 17 19.82 14.50 14.48
C SER A 17 18.29 14.46 14.55
N ILE A 18 17.65 15.56 14.96
CA ILE A 18 16.19 15.65 15.03
C ILE A 18 15.58 15.50 13.63
N TRP A 19 16.16 16.18 12.64
CA TRP A 19 15.65 16.15 11.26
C TRP A 19 15.74 14.75 10.64
N SER A 20 16.86 14.06 10.86
CA SER A 20 17.04 12.66 10.45
C SER A 20 16.00 11.76 11.11
N HIS A 21 15.75 11.91 12.41
CA HIS A 21 14.72 11.12 13.10
C HIS A 21 13.32 11.40 12.56
N THR A 22 12.96 12.65 12.28
CA THR A 22 11.67 12.98 11.65
C THR A 22 11.49 12.23 10.33
N ILE A 23 12.51 12.21 9.47
CA ILE A 23 12.48 11.49 8.18
C ILE A 23 12.37 9.97 8.42
N ILE A 24 13.10 9.43 9.39
CA ILE A 24 13.04 7.99 9.73
C ILE A 24 11.63 7.62 10.22
N PHE A 25 11.04 8.40 11.12
CA PHE A 25 9.69 8.14 11.62
C PHE A 25 8.67 8.29 10.50
N GLU A 26 8.72 9.36 9.71
CA GLU A 26 7.84 9.55 8.56
C GLU A 26 7.93 8.35 7.59
N ARG A 27 9.15 7.92 7.25
CA ARG A 27 9.37 6.75 6.39
C ARG A 27 8.84 5.47 7.04
N MET A 28 9.04 5.26 8.34
CA MET A 28 8.55 4.08 9.05
C MET A 28 7.02 4.02 9.07
N PHE A 29 6.34 5.15 9.22
CA PHE A 29 4.87 5.22 9.16
C PHE A 29 4.34 5.09 7.73
N ARG A 30 4.98 5.68 6.72
CA ARG A 30 4.62 5.49 5.29
C ARG A 30 4.87 4.06 4.79
N LEU A 31 5.92 3.40 5.28
CA LEU A 31 6.27 2.02 4.94
C LEU A 31 5.32 0.98 5.57
N ARG A 32 4.49 1.37 6.56
CA ARG A 32 3.43 0.49 7.06
C ARG A 32 2.40 0.28 5.94
N ARG A 33 2.67 -0.77 5.15
CA ARG A 33 1.86 -1.77 4.42
C ARG A 33 0.33 -1.58 4.32
N ASN A 34 -0.27 -0.88 5.27
CA ASN A 34 -1.68 -0.62 5.49
C ASN A 34 -2.35 0.26 4.41
N GLN A 35 -1.60 0.99 3.60
CA GLN A 35 -2.19 1.77 2.48
C GLN A 35 -2.36 0.94 1.20
N ILE A 36 -1.55 -0.10 1.00
CA ILE A 36 -1.50 -0.84 -0.27
C ILE A 36 -2.11 -2.23 -0.12
N ILE A 37 -1.74 -2.95 0.93
CA ILE A 37 -2.23 -4.31 1.16
C ILE A 37 -3.42 -4.18 2.12
N PRO A 38 -4.65 -4.50 1.66
CA PRO A 38 -5.79 -4.57 2.56
C PRO A 38 -5.44 -5.53 3.70
N SER A 39 -5.90 -5.21 4.91
CA SER A 39 -5.65 -6.05 6.09
C SER A 39 -5.93 -7.51 5.77
N ASN A 40 -5.14 -8.45 6.29
CA ASN A 40 -5.29 -9.89 6.06
C ASN A 40 -6.75 -10.38 6.23
N LEU A 41 -7.50 -9.74 7.13
CA LEU A 41 -8.93 -9.99 7.34
C LEU A 41 -9.78 -9.74 6.08
N VAL A 42 -9.55 -8.64 5.37
CA VAL A 42 -10.28 -8.27 4.14
C VAL A 42 -10.01 -9.27 3.03
N THR A 43 -8.75 -9.64 2.81
CA THR A 43 -8.38 -10.65 1.79
C THR A 43 -9.02 -12.00 2.10
N ARG A 44 -9.04 -12.40 3.38
CA ARG A 44 -9.68 -13.63 3.83
C ARG A 44 -11.19 -13.59 3.62
N SER A 45 -11.86 -12.51 4.03
CA SER A 45 -13.30 -12.36 3.83
C SER A 45 -13.70 -12.37 2.35
N ILE A 46 -12.91 -11.74 1.47
CA ILE A 46 -13.13 -11.79 0.02
C ILE A 46 -13.00 -13.24 -0.48
N TYR A 47 -11.96 -13.96 -0.04
CA TYR A 47 -11.76 -15.36 -0.41
C TYR A 47 -12.91 -16.26 0.06
N ASP A 48 -13.35 -16.11 1.32
CA ASP A 48 -14.44 -16.90 1.90
C ASP A 48 -15.75 -16.68 1.14
N GLU A 49 -16.09 -15.43 0.77
CA GLU A 49 -17.28 -15.12 -0.04
C GLU A 49 -17.18 -15.68 -1.47
N LEU A 50 -15.99 -15.66 -2.07
CA LEU A 50 -15.76 -16.24 -3.40
C LEU A 50 -15.92 -17.76 -3.41
N VAL A 51 -15.43 -18.44 -2.37
CA VAL A 51 -15.61 -19.90 -2.20
C VAL A 51 -17.08 -20.26 -2.01
N GLN A 52 -17.84 -19.40 -1.33
CA GLN A 52 -19.29 -19.57 -1.16
C GLN A 52 -20.10 -19.23 -2.43
N GLY A 53 -19.46 -18.72 -3.49
CA GLY A 53 -20.12 -18.34 -4.74
C GLY A 53 -20.75 -16.94 -4.72
N ASN A 54 -20.62 -16.20 -3.61
CA ASN A 54 -21.23 -14.89 -3.41
C ASN A 54 -20.35 -13.77 -3.97
N SER A 55 -20.27 -13.68 -5.30
CA SER A 55 -19.46 -12.66 -5.99
C SER A 55 -19.87 -11.23 -5.64
N GLU A 56 -21.17 -10.99 -5.39
CA GLU A 56 -21.68 -9.66 -4.99
C GLU A 56 -21.21 -9.23 -3.59
N ALA A 57 -21.19 -10.17 -2.63
CA ALA A 57 -20.71 -9.90 -1.27
C ALA A 57 -19.21 -9.58 -1.28
N ALA A 58 -18.43 -10.33 -2.07
CA ALA A 58 -17.01 -10.07 -2.27
C ALA A 58 -16.75 -8.66 -2.85
N VAL A 59 -17.55 -8.22 -3.84
CA VAL A 59 -17.47 -6.86 -4.39
C VAL A 59 -17.86 -5.79 -3.36
N SER A 60 -18.87 -6.06 -2.52
CA SER A 60 -19.26 -5.15 -1.43
C SER A 60 -18.12 -4.93 -0.43
N ILE A 61 -17.39 -6.00 -0.08
CA ILE A 61 -16.20 -5.91 0.78
C ILE A 61 -15.10 -5.06 0.12
N CYS A 62 -14.85 -5.27 -1.18
CA CYS A 62 -13.89 -4.45 -1.93
C CYS A 62 -14.27 -2.96 -1.93
N ASN A 63 -15.57 -2.64 -2.06
CA ASN A 63 -16.06 -1.25 -2.03
C ASN A 63 -15.94 -0.60 -0.64
N LYS A 64 -16.11 -1.36 0.45
CA LYS A 64 -15.98 -0.84 1.82
C LYS A 64 -14.57 -0.35 2.14
N ARG A 65 -13.54 -0.94 1.52
CA ARG A 65 -12.14 -0.55 1.69
C ARG A 65 -11.43 -0.42 0.34
N PRO A 66 -11.51 0.75 -0.32
CA PRO A 66 -10.82 0.98 -1.57
C PRO A 66 -9.30 0.97 -1.34
N SER A 67 -8.62 0.08 -2.04
CA SER A 67 -7.16 -0.08 -2.08
C SER A 67 -6.80 -0.54 -3.49
N PRO A 68 -5.56 -0.28 -3.97
CA PRO A 68 -5.10 -0.78 -5.26
C PRO A 68 -5.34 -2.29 -5.43
N LEU A 69 -5.20 -3.07 -4.36
CA LEU A 69 -5.43 -4.51 -4.41
C LEU A 69 -6.93 -4.87 -4.46
N THR A 70 -7.79 -4.14 -3.75
CA THR A 70 -9.25 -4.40 -3.78
C THR A 70 -9.88 -3.99 -5.11
N ASN A 71 -9.32 -2.98 -5.79
CA ASN A 71 -9.69 -2.61 -7.16
C ASN A 71 -9.35 -3.71 -8.17
N ILE A 72 -8.14 -4.30 -8.06
CA ILE A 72 -7.72 -5.44 -8.90
C ILE A 72 -8.63 -6.65 -8.65
N PHE A 73 -8.90 -6.99 -7.38
CA PHE A 73 -9.82 -8.09 -7.04
C PHE A 73 -11.21 -7.84 -7.58
N LYS A 74 -11.76 -6.63 -7.42
CA LYS A 74 -13.08 -6.26 -7.95
C LYS A 74 -13.16 -6.46 -9.46
N ALA A 75 -12.17 -5.99 -10.22
CA ALA A 75 -12.12 -6.17 -11.67
C ALA A 75 -12.09 -7.65 -12.08
N GLY A 76 -11.37 -8.49 -11.32
CA GLY A 76 -11.35 -9.94 -11.51
C GLY A 76 -12.69 -10.60 -11.21
N ILE A 77 -13.29 -10.30 -10.05
CA ILE A 77 -14.56 -10.89 -9.60
C ILE A 77 -15.71 -10.53 -10.55
N GLN A 78 -15.77 -9.26 -11.01
CA GLN A 78 -16.78 -8.80 -11.97
C GLN A 78 -16.68 -9.48 -13.34
N ASN A 79 -15.52 -10.04 -13.70
CA ASN A 79 -15.27 -10.69 -14.98
C ASN A 79 -15.00 -12.20 -14.85
N HIS A 80 -15.32 -12.80 -13.71
CA HIS A 80 -15.05 -14.22 -13.40
C HIS A 80 -15.67 -15.20 -14.40
N GLY A 81 -16.76 -14.82 -15.09
CA GLY A 81 -17.43 -15.66 -16.09
C GLY A 81 -16.82 -15.64 -17.50
N ARG A 82 -15.68 -14.98 -17.73
CA ARG A 82 -15.01 -14.94 -19.04
C ARG A 82 -13.97 -16.05 -19.18
N SER A 83 -13.49 -16.30 -20.40
CA SER A 83 -12.38 -17.22 -20.63
C SER A 83 -11.14 -16.81 -19.83
N GLU A 84 -10.30 -17.78 -19.49
CA GLU A 84 -9.09 -17.55 -18.68
C GLU A 84 -8.17 -16.51 -19.33
N GLU A 85 -8.07 -16.52 -20.66
CA GLU A 85 -7.29 -15.57 -21.46
C GLU A 85 -7.84 -14.15 -21.32
N ALA A 86 -9.16 -14.00 -21.45
CA ALA A 86 -9.82 -12.71 -21.31
C ALA A 86 -9.67 -12.16 -19.89
N LEU A 87 -9.81 -13.02 -18.87
CA LEU A 87 -9.64 -12.64 -17.47
C LEU A 87 -8.20 -12.18 -17.19
N LYS A 88 -7.19 -12.92 -17.69
CA LYS A 88 -5.77 -12.53 -17.57
C LYS A 88 -5.50 -11.17 -18.20
N VAL A 89 -6.07 -10.89 -19.38
CA VAL A 89 -5.90 -9.59 -20.05
C VAL A 89 -6.52 -8.47 -19.21
N ILE A 90 -7.75 -8.66 -18.72
CA ILE A 90 -8.44 -7.67 -17.88
C ILE A 90 -7.66 -7.40 -16.59
N LEU A 91 -7.19 -8.45 -15.92
CA LEU A 91 -6.41 -8.33 -14.71
C LEU A 91 -5.09 -7.60 -14.97
N LYS A 92 -4.41 -7.90 -16.08
CA LYS A 92 -3.16 -7.23 -16.47
C LYS A 92 -3.35 -5.74 -16.74
N VAL A 93 -4.47 -5.36 -17.36
CA VAL A 93 -4.84 -3.94 -17.56
C VAL A 93 -5.11 -3.25 -16.23
N ALA A 94 -5.90 -3.88 -15.35
CA ALA A 94 -6.18 -3.33 -14.01
C ALA A 94 -4.89 -3.15 -13.19
N ILE A 95 -4.00 -4.14 -13.20
CA ILE A 95 -2.68 -4.06 -12.56
C ILE A 95 -1.86 -2.93 -13.16
N ASN A 96 -1.81 -2.78 -14.49
CA ASN A 96 -1.04 -1.70 -15.12
C ASN A 96 -1.59 -0.31 -14.78
N ASN A 97 -2.90 -0.16 -14.60
CA ASN A 97 -3.51 1.10 -14.17
C ASN A 97 -3.19 1.44 -12.72
N GLU A 98 -3.09 0.44 -11.84
CA GLU A 98 -2.75 0.62 -10.42
C GLU A 98 -1.22 0.63 -10.18
N LYS A 99 -0.43 0.14 -11.14
CA LYS A 99 1.04 0.12 -11.12
C LYS A 99 1.69 1.47 -10.81
N PRO A 100 1.29 2.62 -11.39
CA PRO A 100 1.88 3.92 -11.02
C PRO A 100 1.58 4.30 -9.56
N VAL A 101 0.41 3.93 -9.03
CA VAL A 101 0.06 4.17 -7.62
C VAL A 101 0.94 3.30 -6.72
N LEU A 102 1.08 2.01 -7.04
CA LEU A 102 1.99 1.08 -6.37
C LEU A 102 3.44 1.59 -6.40
N HIS A 103 3.93 2.05 -7.56
CA HIS A 103 5.26 2.62 -7.70
C HIS A 103 5.43 3.93 -6.97
N ARG A 104 4.41 4.80 -6.87
CA ARG A 104 4.52 6.07 -6.14
C ARG A 104 4.81 5.85 -4.66
N TYR A 105 4.21 4.85 -4.05
CA TYR A 105 4.49 4.50 -2.65
C TYR A 105 5.87 3.86 -2.46
N LEU A 106 6.37 3.14 -3.47
CA LEU A 106 7.72 2.58 -3.47
C LEU A 106 8.80 3.62 -3.82
N SER A 107 8.51 4.57 -4.70
CA SER A 107 9.43 5.62 -5.16
C SER A 107 9.55 6.74 -4.13
N THR A 108 8.54 6.98 -3.31
CA THR A 108 8.66 7.83 -2.11
C THR A 108 9.64 7.28 -1.07
N LEU A 109 10.08 6.02 -1.19
CA LEU A 109 11.17 5.48 -0.38
C LEU A 109 12.56 5.86 -0.93
N ASN A 110 12.64 6.21 -2.21
CA ASN A 110 13.87 6.50 -2.94
C ASN A 110 14.12 8.00 -3.14
N MET A 111 13.34 8.86 -2.47
CA MET A 111 13.56 10.31 -2.41
C MET A 111 13.75 10.77 -0.98
#